data_AF-A0A1V6GB77-F1
#
_entry.id   AF-A0A1V6GB77-F1
#
_cell.length_a   1.000
_cell.length_b   1.000
_cell.length_c   1.000
_cell.angle_alpha   90.00
_cell.angle_beta   90.00
_cell.angle_gamma   90.00
#
_symmetry.space_group_name_H-M   'P 1'
#
loop_
_entity.id
_entity.type
_entity.pdbx_description
1 polymer ?
#
loop_
_entity_poly.entity_id
_entity_poly.type
_entity_poly.pdbx_seq_one_letter_code
_entity_poly.pdbx_strand_id
1 'polypeptide(L)' 'MELVDVSPDGIIQVRLKGACHGCPMATMTLKSLIERVLKKEVPGVKEVKAVA' A
#
# COMPACT_ATOMS: atom_id res chain seq x y z
N MET A 1 4.34 -7.92 -4.44
CA MET A 1 3.32 -7.15 -3.70
C MET A 1 2.13 -8.05 -3.51
N GLU A 2 1.65 -8.17 -2.29
CA GLU A 2 0.44 -8.95 -1.95
C GLU A 2 -0.49 -8.11 -1.10
N LEU A 3 -1.79 -8.23 -1.37
CA LEU A 3 -2.83 -7.73 -0.48
C LEU A 3 -2.86 -8.60 0.78
N VAL A 4 -2.81 -7.98 1.95
CA VAL A 4 -2.84 -8.69 3.23
C VAL A 4 -4.22 -8.57 3.87
N ASP A 5 -4.75 -7.35 3.92
CA ASP A 5 -6.03 -7.08 4.56
C ASP A 5 -6.69 -5.81 3.98
N VAL A 6 -8.01 -5.74 4.07
CA VAL A 6 -8.80 -4.56 3.77
C VAL A 6 -9.75 -4.32 4.94
N SER A 7 -9.47 -3.30 5.73
CA SER A 7 -10.29 -2.93 6.87
C SER A 7 -11.54 -2.14 6.43
N PRO A 8 -12.69 -2.32 7.10
CA PRO A 8 -13.93 -1.60 6.79
C PRO A 8 -13.81 -0.08 6.97
N ASP A 9 -12.85 0.39 7.77
CA ASP A 9 -12.52 1.81 7.94
C ASP A 9 -11.84 2.45 6.70
N GLY A 10 -11.59 1.67 5.64
CA GLY A 10 -10.93 2.13 4.42
C GLY A 10 -9.40 2.10 4.50
N ILE A 11 -8.84 1.23 5.35
CA ILE A 11 -7.40 1.02 5.45
C ILE A 11 -7.02 -0.26 4.70
N ILE A 12 -6.13 -0.15 3.72
CA ILE A 12 -5.63 -1.29 2.96
C ILE A 12 -4.22 -1.64 3.42
N GLN A 13 -4.00 -2.90 3.79
CA GLN A 13 -2.69 -3.42 4.15
C GLN A 13 -2.09 -4.20 2.98
N VAL A 14 -0.88 -3.80 2.59
CA VAL A 14 -0.13 -4.46 1.51
C VAL A 14 1.24 -4.91 2.00
N ARG A 15 1.65 -6.12 1.64
CA ARG A 15 3.01 -6.62 1.86
C ARG A 15 3.83 -6.41 0.60
N LEU A 16 4.90 -5.62 0.75
CA LEU A 16 5.85 -5.37 -0.34
C LEU A 16 6.95 -6.43 -0.29
N LYS A 17 6.78 -7.53 -1.05
CA LYS A 17 7.84 -8.53 -1.27
C LYS A 17 8.78 -8.12 -2.40
N GLY A 18 10.09 -8.39 -2.25
CA GLY A 18 11.12 -8.21 -3.29
C GLY A 18 12.23 -7.21 -2.93
N ALA A 19 13.01 -6.76 -3.92
CA ALA A 19 14.16 -5.84 -3.76
C ALA A 19 13.83 -4.49 -3.09
N CYS A 20 12.56 -4.10 -3.07
CA CYS A 20 12.09 -2.91 -2.34
C CYS A 20 12.09 -3.07 -0.81
N HIS A 21 12.14 -4.30 -0.28
CA HIS A 21 12.10 -4.61 1.15
C HIS A 21 13.30 -4.05 1.93
N GLY A 22 14.46 -3.88 1.27
CA GLY A 22 15.67 -3.33 1.87
C GLY A 22 15.94 -1.86 1.57
N CYS A 23 15.20 -1.26 0.62
CA CYS A 23 15.42 0.12 0.21
C CYS A 23 14.26 1.01 0.67
N PRO A 24 14.43 1.79 1.76
CA PRO A 24 13.35 2.60 2.34
C PRO A 24 12.81 3.64 1.34
N MET A 25 13.67 4.12 0.44
CA MET A 25 13.31 5.08 -0.60
C MET A 25 12.38 4.48 -1.67
N ALA A 26 12.63 3.23 -2.07
CA ALA A 26 11.76 2.52 -3.01
C ALA A 26 10.40 2.19 -2.37
N THR A 27 10.40 1.81 -1.10
CA THR A 27 9.17 1.53 -0.34
C THR A 27 8.27 2.76 -0.20
N MET A 28 8.83 3.93 0.13
CA MET A 28 8.03 5.17 0.24
C MET A 28 7.43 5.60 -1.10
N THR A 29 8.22 5.54 -2.18
CA THR A 29 7.76 5.93 -3.52
C THR A 29 6.66 4.99 -4.00
N LEU A 30 6.86 3.68 -3.85
CA LEU A 30 5.91 2.68 -4.29
C LEU A 30 4.61 2.74 -3.48
N LYS A 31 4.69 2.88 -2.15
CA LYS A 31 3.53 3.10 -1.29
C LYS A 31 2.70 4.31 -1.74
N SER A 32 3.37 5.43 -2.04
CA SER A 32 2.68 6.67 -2.45
C SER A 32 1.99 6.52 -3.81
N LEU A 33 2.57 5.77 -4.75
CA LEU A 33 1.94 5.45 -6.02
C LEU A 33 0.71 4.55 -5.83
N ILE A 34 0.86 3.47 -5.06
CA ILE A 34 -0.21 2.52 -4.77
C ILE A 34 -1.39 3.22 -4.09
N GLU A 35 -1.12 4.08 -3.10
CA GLU A 35 -2.17 4.85 -2.43
C GLU A 35 -2.92 5.77 -3.40
N ARG A 36 -2.20 6.47 -4.28
CA ARG A 36 -2.83 7.35 -5.27
C ARG A 36 -3.72 6.58 -6.25
N VAL A 37 -3.26 5.44 -6.72
CA VAL A 37 -4.04 4.58 -7.65
C VAL A 37 -5.26 4.01 -6.93
N LEU A 38 -5.10 3.44 -5.74
CA LEU A 38 -6.21 2.85 -4.99
C LEU A 38 -7.26 3.89 -4.59
N LYS A 39 -6.86 5.11 -4.19
CA LYS A 39 -7.81 6.20 -3.91
C LYS A 39 -8.61 6.63 -5.15
N LYS A 40 -8.04 6.46 -6.35
CA LYS A 40 -8.70 6.81 -7.61
C LYS A 40 -9.64 5.70 -8.10
N GLU A 41 -9.21 4.45 -7.96
CA GLU A 41 -9.94 3.27 -8.45
C GLU A 41 -11.01 2.79 -7.46
N VAL A 42 -10.78 2.96 -6.15
CA VAL A 42 -11.63 2.44 -5.09
C VAL A 42 -12.15 3.60 -4.22
N PRO A 43 -13.41 4.03 -4.41
CA PRO A 43 -14.02 5.06 -3.57
C PRO A 43 -14.19 4.51 -2.14
N GLY A 44 -13.62 5.23 -1.16
CA GLY A 44 -13.68 4.84 0.26
C GLY A 44 -12.33 4.48 0.88
N VAL A 45 -11.25 4.38 0.10
CA VAL A 45 -9.89 4.18 0.63
C VAL A 45 -9.40 5.45 1.32
N LYS A 46 -9.11 5.35 2.62
CA LYS A 46 -8.53 6.44 3.43
C LYS A 46 -7.00 6.37 3.45
N GLU A 47 -6.46 5.19 3.68
CA GLU A 47 -5.03 5.00 3.93
C GLU A 47 -4.53 3.65 3.42
N VAL A 48 -3.27 3.62 2.95
CA VAL A 48 -2.57 2.37 2.65
C VAL A 48 -1.41 2.18 3.63
N LYS A 49 -1.31 1.00 4.25
CA LYS A 49 -0.21 0.60 5.13
C LYS A 49 0.62 -0.49 4.48
N ALA A 50 1.93 -0.26 4.44
CA ALA A 50 2.89 -1.30 4.09
C ALA A 50 3.20 -2.12 5.35
N VAL A 51 3.01 -3.43 5.29
CA VAL A 51 3.38 -4.37 6.35
C VAL A 51 4.60 -5.18 5.91
N ALA A 52 5.52 -5.45 6.85
CA ALA A 52 6.73 -6.23 6.61
C ALA A 52 6.41 -7.70 6.35
#